data_AF-A0A2H0ATN2-F1
#
_entry.id   AF-A0A2H0ATN2-F1
#
_cell.length_a   1.000
_cell.length_b   1.000
_cell.length_c   1.000
_cell.angle_alpha   90.00
_cell.angle_beta   90.00
_cell.angle_gamma   90.00
#
_symmetry.space_group_name_H-M   'P 1'
#
loop_
_entity.id
_entity.type
_entity.pdbx_description
1 polymer ?
#
loop_
_entity_poly.entity_id
_entity_poly.type
_entity_poly.pdbx_seq_one_letter_code
_entity_poly.pdbx_strand_id
1 'polypeptide(L)' 'ITTHIRHIPSEVPLGADDGMPQNCVANLDTITTIPKDCLRNRLAALSPQKMKEVEAAIHFALGMG' A
#
# COMPACT_ATOMS: atom_id res chain seq x y z
N ILE A 1 5.71 2.12 0.96
CA ILE A 1 5.03 2.47 2.23
C ILE A 1 5.72 3.69 2.81
N THR A 2 4.97 4.68 3.29
CA THR A 2 5.50 5.92 3.90
C THR A 2 4.63 6.34 5.08
N THR A 3 5.21 6.98 6.09
CA THR A 3 4.46 7.60 7.20
C THR A 3 3.97 9.01 6.86
N HIS A 4 4.41 9.57 5.73
CA HIS A 4 3.97 10.87 5.26
C HIS A 4 2.65 10.76 4.50
N ILE A 5 1.54 11.07 5.19
CA ILE A 5 0.18 10.96 4.67
C ILE A 5 -0.19 12.23 3.91
N ARG A 6 -0.67 12.10 2.67
CA ARG A 6 -1.09 13.22 1.81
C ARG A 6 -2.60 13.29 1.61
N HIS A 7 -3.34 12.27 2.03
CA HIS A 7 -4.80 12.18 1.90
C HIS A 7 -5.29 12.25 0.44
N ILE A 8 -4.60 11.54 -0.46
CA ILE A 8 -4.96 11.42 -1.88
C ILE A 8 -5.49 10.02 -2.21
N PRO A 9 -6.29 9.84 -3.28
CA PRO A 9 -6.95 8.56 -3.54
C PRO A 9 -6.01 7.41 -3.96
N SER A 10 -4.76 7.71 -4.34
CA SER A 10 -3.69 6.74 -4.61
C SER A 10 -3.00 6.22 -3.34
N GLU A 11 -3.37 6.72 -2.16
CA GLU A 11 -2.85 6.28 -0.86
C GLU A 11 -3.85 5.39 -0.13
N VAL A 12 -3.38 4.24 0.35
CA VAL A 12 -4.18 3.34 1.20
C VAL A 12 -3.69 3.41 2.64
N PRO A 13 -4.51 3.85 3.60
CA PRO A 13 -4.16 3.87 5.02
C PRO A 13 -3.96 2.47 5.57
N LEU A 14 -2.88 2.31 6.34
CA LEU A 14 -2.50 1.10 7.04
C LEU A 14 -2.20 1.41 8.51
N GLY A 15 -2.64 0.52 9.39
CA GLY A 15 -2.43 0.66 10.83
C GLY A 15 -2.04 -0.63 11.52
N ALA A 16 -2.12 -0.63 12.85
CA ALA A 16 -1.87 -1.80 13.68
C ALA A 16 -2.76 -3.00 13.29
N ASP A 17 -4.01 -2.75 12.90
CA ASP A 17 -4.96 -3.77 12.45
C ASP A 17 -4.53 -4.46 11.15
N ASP A 18 -3.71 -3.80 10.34
CA ASP A 18 -3.13 -4.33 9.10
C ASP A 18 -1.76 -4.99 9.33
N GLY A 19 -1.29 -5.07 10.58
CA GLY A 19 0.00 -5.63 10.95
C GLY A 19 1.17 -4.64 10.83
N MET A 20 0.90 -3.33 10.72
CA MET A 20 1.95 -2.31 10.69
C MET A 20 2.32 -1.85 12.11
N PRO A 21 3.61 -1.57 12.38
CA PRO A 21 4.04 -1.11 13.71
C PRO A 21 3.57 0.31 14.05
N GLN A 22 3.15 1.09 13.05
CA GLN A 22 2.67 2.46 13.20
C GLN A 22 1.71 2.82 12.05
N ASN A 23 0.91 3.87 12.24
CA ASN A 23 0.03 4.40 11.19
C ASN A 23 0.88 4.91 10.02
N CYS A 24 0.59 4.39 8.83
CA CYS A 24 1.28 4.75 7.60
C CYS A 24 0.34 4.60 6.40
N VAL A 25 0.84 4.92 5.20
CA VAL A 25 0.12 4.74 3.94
C VAL A 25 0.94 3.90 2.96
N ALA A 26 0.25 3.05 2.20
CA ALA A 26 0.76 2.52 0.95
C ALA A 26 0.54 3.55 -0.16
N ASN A 27 1.62 4.21 -0.58
CA ASN A 27 1.60 5.08 -1.76
C ASN A 27 1.68 4.21 -3.02
N LEU A 28 0.64 4.28 -3.85
CA LEU A 28 0.54 3.51 -5.10
C LEU A 28 0.85 4.34 -6.36
N ASP A 29 1.22 5.62 -6.21
CA ASP A 29 1.81 6.38 -7.31
C ASP A 29 3.21 5.87 -7.68
N THR A 30 3.92 5.26 -6.71
CA THR A 30 5.31 4.81 -6.86
C THR A 30 5.42 3.27 -6.82
N ILE A 31 4.71 2.58 -7.70
CA ILE A 31 4.84 1.11 -7.82
C ILE A 31 6.12 0.79 -8.57
N THR A 32 7.01 0.03 -7.92
CA THR A 32 8.33 -0.35 -8.48
C THR A 32 8.49 -1.86 -8.48
N THR A 33 8.98 -2.41 -9.59
CA THR A 33 9.39 -3.82 -9.66
C THR A 33 10.79 -3.97 -9.08
N ILE A 34 10.95 -4.90 -8.13
CA ILE A 34 12.24 -5.22 -7.51
C ILE A 34 12.57 -6.72 -7.65
N PRO A 35 13.86 -7.10 -7.67
CA PRO A 35 14.25 -8.50 -7.63
C PRO A 35 13.72 -9.21 -6.38
N LYS A 36 13.35 -10.50 -6.52
CA LYS A 36 12.82 -11.29 -5.40
C LYS A 36 13.83 -11.42 -4.25
N ASP A 37 15.12 -11.48 -4.55
CA ASP A 37 16.19 -11.58 -3.55
C ASP A 37 16.33 -10.33 -2.66
N CYS A 38 15.74 -9.20 -3.06
CA CYS A 38 15.66 -8.01 -2.22
C CYS A 38 14.62 -8.15 -1.10
N LEU A 39 13.67 -9.09 -1.21
CA LEU A 39 12.67 -9.36 -0.19
C LEU A 39 13.26 -10.23 0.91
N ARG A 40 13.60 -9.60 2.05
CA ARG A 40 14.19 -10.29 3.21
C ARG A 40 13.13 -10.98 4.06
N ASN A 41 12.24 -10.19 4.65
CA ASN A 41 11.22 -10.65 5.60
C ASN A 41 9.85 -10.13 5.19
N ARG A 42 8.82 -10.93 5.44
CA ARG A 42 7.43 -10.50 5.29
C ARG A 42 7.04 -9.62 6.46
N LEU A 43 6.67 -8.36 6.19
CA LEU A 43 6.27 -7.41 7.22
C LEU A 43 4.85 -7.70 7.73
N ALA A 44 3.88 -7.80 6.83
CA ALA A 44 2.47 -7.96 7.19
C ALA A 44 1.67 -8.70 6.11
N ALA A 45 0.44 -9.07 6.47
CA ALA A 45 -0.55 -9.69 5.60
C ALA A 45 -1.77 -8.77 5.52
N LEU A 46 -2.06 -8.19 4.36
CA LEU A 46 -3.25 -7.37 4.21
C LEU A 46 -4.50 -8.24 4.08
N SER A 47 -5.58 -7.80 4.70
CA SER A 47 -6.88 -8.48 4.59
C SER A 47 -7.43 -8.39 3.16
N PRO A 48 -8.35 -9.26 2.75
CA PRO A 48 -8.98 -9.17 1.42
C PRO A 48 -9.67 -7.83 1.17
N GLN A 49 -10.25 -7.22 2.21
CA GLN A 49 -10.86 -5.90 2.11
C GLN A 49 -9.82 -4.82 1.83
N LYS A 50 -8.69 -4.85 2.54
CA LYS A 50 -7.59 -3.92 2.33
C LYS A 50 -6.96 -4.09 0.94
N MET A 51 -6.88 -5.31 0.44
CA MET A 51 -6.43 -5.58 -0.94
C MET A 51 -7.35 -4.96 -2.01
N LYS A 52 -8.67 -4.87 -1.76
CA LYS A 52 -9.59 -4.15 -2.66
C LYS A 52 -9.35 -2.64 -2.66
N GLU A 53 -9.04 -2.06 -1.51
CA GLU A 53 -8.64 -0.65 -1.43
C GLU A 53 -7.36 -0.39 -2.23
N VAL A 54 -6.37 -1.31 -2.14
CA VAL A 54 -5.15 -1.26 -2.95
C VAL A 54 -5.45 -1.33 -4.44
N GLU A 55 -6.30 -2.26 -4.88
CA GLU A 55 -6.71 -2.36 -6.29
C GLU A 55 -7.37 -1.06 -6.79
N ALA A 56 -8.32 -0.50 -6.04
CA ALA A 56 -8.98 0.75 -6.39
C ALA A 56 -8.00 1.93 -6.47
N ALA A 57 -7.05 2.01 -5.55
CA ALA A 57 -6.02 3.05 -5.55
C ALA A 57 -5.01 2.88 -6.72
N ILE A 58 -4.71 1.65 -7.15
CA ILE A 58 -3.91 1.37 -8.37
C ILE A 58 -4.67 1.85 -9.61
N HIS A 59 -5.95 1.50 -9.71
CA HIS A 59 -6.81 1.94 -10.82
C HIS A 59 -6.84 3.46 -10.93
N PHE A 60 -6.99 4.15 -9.78
CA PHE A 60 -6.93 5.60 -9.72
C PHE A 60 -5.56 6.15 -10.16
N ALA A 61 -4.45 5.63 -9.62
CA ALA A 61 -3.11 6.08 -9.94
C ALA A 61 -2.75 5.90 -11.43
N LEU A 62 -3.33 4.88 -12.08
CA LEU A 62 -3.14 4.58 -13.50
C LEU A 62 -4.19 5.25 -14.42
N GLY A 63 -5.16 5.98 -13.87
CA GLY A 63 -6.24 6.58 -14.64
C GLY A 63 -7.19 5.56 -15.28
N MET A 64 -7.24 4.33 -14.75
CA MET A 64 -8.12 3.26 -15.21
C MET A 64 -9.44 3.37 -14.44
N GLY A 65 -10.41 4.07 -15.03
CA GLY A 65 -11.77 4.25 -14.51
C GLY A 65 -12.78 3.34 -15.20
#